data_AF-A0A4P6K4S5-F1
#
_entry.id   AF-A0A4P6K4S5-F1
#
_cell.length_a   1.000
_cell.length_b   1.000
_cell.length_c   1.000
_cell.angle_alpha   90.00
_cell.angle_beta   90.00
_cell.angle_gamma   90.00
#
_symmetry.space_group_name_H-M   'P 1'
#
loop_
_entity.id
_entity.type
_entity.pdbx_description
1 polymer ?
#
loop_
_entity_poly.entity_id
_entity_poly.type
_entity_poly.pdbx_seq_one_letter_code
_entity_poly.pdbx_strand_id
1 'polypeptide(L)'
;METFTIFGAHFSKYRAASMGVGCINDTTCYNRERMSSENLKLCTETIAMQTTDIFTVIYQDHYLLVVNKPAGLVIHPTYKHADGTMWDALLVYLEQQGGDDWQPPALPDEPDWKLAPPHIREMLRERRQEKQWKEDGLLPRPCLLHRLDKDTSGVVALARTERARHHVARQFHTHTIIKRYLAVVQQGAPSWAKPHQSFTVSRLKDDGTLSLLAADNLHLSAQTEFVLDGPLWRDPVDRRRCIIDPTGQQATTIFRVLATKDDFALLEVRPLTGRTHQIRAHLAAAGYAIVGDKVYAPEPVPETPAASLTRQFLHAHSLELQRYPDNKSCRFVAPLADDLAIWLERYIPEPKPL
;
A
#
# COMPACT_ATOMS: atom_id res chain seq x y z
N MET A 1 34.56 44.53 -21.27
CA MET A 1 35.34 43.49 -21.97
C MET A 1 36.25 42.88 -20.90
N GLU A 2 36.10 41.66 -20.42
CA GLU A 2 35.44 40.42 -20.85
C GLU A 2 35.11 39.62 -19.56
N THR A 3 33.84 39.31 -19.30
CA THR A 3 33.22 37.96 -19.35
C THR A 3 34.01 36.84 -18.64
N PHE A 4 33.58 36.50 -17.42
CA PHE A 4 33.83 35.18 -16.83
C PHE A 4 32.55 34.34 -16.93
N THR A 5 32.67 33.28 -17.71
CA THR A 5 31.63 32.30 -18.03
C THR A 5 31.32 31.43 -16.83
N ILE A 6 30.06 31.44 -16.40
CA ILE A 6 29.50 30.49 -15.44
C ILE A 6 29.46 29.12 -16.15
N PHE A 7 30.28 28.17 -15.69
CA PHE A 7 30.13 26.76 -16.08
C PHE A 7 28.86 26.22 -15.40
N GLY A 8 27.74 26.32 -16.12
CA GLY A 8 26.54 25.56 -15.84
C GLY A 8 26.81 24.08 -16.10
N ALA A 9 27.12 23.32 -15.04
CA ALA A 9 27.08 21.88 -15.11
C ALA A 9 25.60 21.44 -15.12
N HIS A 10 25.06 21.24 -16.32
CA HIS A 10 23.84 20.47 -16.53
C HIS A 10 24.07 19.02 -16.06
N PHE A 11 23.84 18.75 -14.77
CA PHE A 11 23.76 17.39 -14.26
C PHE A 11 22.38 16.82 -14.59
N SER A 12 22.32 15.93 -15.57
CA SER A 12 21.17 15.06 -15.85
C SER A 12 20.77 14.32 -14.56
N LYS A 13 19.65 14.74 -13.94
CA LYS A 13 19.21 14.38 -12.57
C LYS A 13 18.76 12.92 -12.35
N TYR A 14 18.88 12.04 -13.34
CA TYR A 14 18.70 10.58 -13.17
C TYR A 14 19.94 9.85 -13.70
N ARG A 15 20.94 9.64 -12.84
CA ARG A 15 22.04 8.72 -13.17
C ARG A 15 21.55 7.29 -12.96
N ALA A 16 21.47 6.52 -14.04
CA ALA A 16 21.32 5.08 -13.99
C ALA A 16 22.52 4.46 -13.26
N ALA A 17 22.40 4.25 -11.95
CA ALA A 17 23.36 3.48 -11.17
C ALA A 17 22.94 2.01 -11.22
N SER A 18 23.67 1.23 -12.01
CA SER A 18 23.65 -0.22 -12.04
C SER A 18 24.26 -0.79 -10.75
N MET A 19 23.48 -0.97 -9.68
CA MET A 19 23.86 -1.86 -8.55
C MET A 19 22.62 -2.49 -7.92
N GLY A 20 22.76 -3.77 -7.55
CA GLY A 20 21.70 -4.73 -7.23
C GLY A 20 20.70 -4.30 -6.17
N VAL A 21 19.42 -4.59 -6.45
CA VAL A 21 18.28 -4.39 -5.57
C VAL A 21 18.22 -5.55 -4.57
N GLY A 22 18.38 -5.25 -3.28
CA GLY A 22 18.04 -6.18 -2.19
C GLY A 22 16.54 -6.12 -1.90
N CYS A 23 15.84 -7.23 -2.13
CA CYS A 23 14.41 -7.39 -1.88
C CYS A 23 14.19 -7.83 -0.40
N ILE A 24 13.26 -7.20 0.35
CA ILE A 24 12.77 -7.74 1.63
C ILE A 24 11.36 -8.25 1.40
N ASN A 25 11.19 -9.57 1.60
CA ASN A 25 9.98 -10.40 1.52
C ASN A 25 9.54 -10.85 0.11
N ASP A 26 9.98 -12.05 -0.28
CA ASP A 26 9.36 -13.03 -1.20
C ASP A 26 8.46 -12.51 -2.32
N THR A 27 8.93 -11.48 -3.02
CA THR A 27 8.38 -11.10 -4.32
C THR A 27 9.50 -11.33 -5.31
N THR A 28 9.31 -12.28 -6.21
CA THR A 28 10.28 -12.66 -7.24
C THR A 28 10.60 -11.42 -8.09
N CYS A 29 11.80 -10.89 -7.90
CA CYS A 29 12.34 -9.75 -8.64
C CYS A 29 12.73 -10.30 -10.04
N TYR A 30 11.85 -10.18 -11.04
CA TYR A 30 12.18 -10.58 -12.42
C TYR A 30 13.18 -9.55 -12.96
N ASN A 31 14.44 -9.96 -13.07
CA ASN A 31 15.45 -9.23 -13.82
C ASN A 31 14.96 -9.05 -15.25
N ARG A 32 14.85 -7.80 -15.71
CA ARG A 32 14.93 -7.52 -17.14
C ARG A 32 16.10 -6.58 -17.39
N GLU A 33 17.19 -7.17 -17.83
CA GLU A 33 18.18 -6.46 -18.62
C GLU A 33 17.50 -5.91 -19.88
N ARG A 34 17.82 -4.64 -20.20
CA ARG A 34 17.66 -3.95 -21.49
C ARG A 34 16.24 -3.86 -22.08
N MET A 35 15.57 -2.74 -21.79
CA MET A 35 14.81 -2.03 -22.83
C MET A 35 15.63 -0.81 -23.26
N SER A 36 15.80 -0.62 -24.57
CA SER A 36 16.49 0.55 -25.13
C SER A 36 15.73 1.83 -24.80
N SER A 37 16.46 2.93 -24.63
CA SER A 37 15.90 4.27 -24.35
C SER A 37 14.86 4.73 -25.38
N GLU A 38 14.95 4.26 -26.62
CA GLU A 38 13.98 4.56 -27.70
C GLU A 38 12.65 3.83 -27.54
N ASN A 39 12.65 2.58 -27.04
CA ASN A 39 11.41 1.84 -26.78
C ASN A 39 10.71 2.33 -25.52
N LEU A 40 11.46 2.88 -24.56
CA LEU A 40 10.88 3.62 -23.43
C LEU A 40 10.16 4.87 -23.95
N LYS A 41 10.80 5.65 -24.83
CA LYS A 41 10.27 6.88 -25.43
C LYS A 41 8.95 6.68 -26.20
N LEU A 42 8.88 5.65 -27.06
CA LEU A 42 7.69 5.40 -27.88
C LEU A 42 6.46 4.98 -27.03
N CYS A 43 6.69 4.17 -25.99
CA CYS A 43 5.63 3.84 -25.02
C CYS A 43 5.26 5.05 -24.15
N THR A 44 6.23 5.84 -23.70
CA THR A 44 5.96 7.03 -22.88
C THR A 44 5.17 8.09 -23.64
N GLU A 45 5.37 8.29 -24.95
CA GLU A 45 4.63 9.32 -25.71
C GLU A 45 3.14 8.97 -25.89
N THR A 46 2.81 7.68 -26.06
CA THR A 46 1.41 7.23 -26.17
C THR A 46 0.72 7.18 -24.80
N ILE A 47 1.47 6.88 -23.74
CA ILE A 47 0.98 6.80 -22.36
C ILE A 47 0.89 8.20 -21.70
N ALA A 48 1.78 9.13 -22.05
CA ALA A 48 1.88 10.47 -21.46
C ALA A 48 0.63 11.33 -21.66
N MET A 49 -0.15 11.11 -22.72
CA MET A 49 -1.40 11.83 -22.96
C MET A 49 -2.58 11.34 -22.10
N GLN A 50 -2.44 10.23 -21.35
CA GLN A 50 -3.51 9.62 -20.54
C GLN A 50 -3.18 9.45 -19.03
N THR A 51 -1.94 9.73 -18.58
CA THR A 51 -1.47 9.32 -17.23
C THR A 51 -2.04 10.10 -16.05
N THR A 52 -2.45 11.35 -16.23
CA THR A 52 -3.02 12.16 -15.13
C THR A 52 -4.38 11.67 -14.64
N ASP A 53 -5.07 10.81 -15.39
CA ASP A 53 -6.41 10.33 -15.04
C ASP A 53 -6.41 8.92 -14.39
N ILE A 54 -5.24 8.27 -14.28
CA ILE A 54 -5.17 6.87 -13.79
C ILE A 54 -5.27 6.81 -12.26
N PHE A 55 -4.70 7.78 -11.55
CA PHE A 55 -4.74 7.82 -10.09
C PHE A 55 -4.71 9.27 -9.61
N THR A 56 -5.19 9.50 -8.39
CA THR A 56 -5.13 10.83 -7.76
C THR A 56 -4.00 10.88 -6.76
N VAL A 57 -3.25 11.98 -6.72
CA VAL A 57 -2.22 12.22 -5.70
C VAL A 57 -2.90 12.76 -4.44
N ILE A 58 -2.73 12.05 -3.33
CA ILE A 58 -3.24 12.45 -2.01
C ILE A 58 -2.23 13.35 -1.31
N TYR A 59 -0.94 13.00 -1.41
CA TYR A 59 0.14 13.75 -0.78
C TYR A 59 1.44 13.52 -1.53
N GLN A 60 2.25 14.56 -1.63
CA GLN A 60 3.60 14.45 -2.15
C GLN A 60 4.51 15.47 -1.48
N ASP A 61 5.64 14.99 -0.96
CA ASP A 61 6.79 15.82 -0.57
C ASP A 61 8.07 15.20 -1.14
N HIS A 62 9.23 15.71 -0.75
CA HIS A 62 10.51 15.17 -1.19
C HIS A 62 10.71 13.68 -0.86
N TYR A 63 10.14 13.21 0.25
CA TYR A 63 10.41 11.89 0.83
C TYR A 63 9.35 10.84 0.48
N LEU A 64 8.10 11.25 0.32
CA LEU A 64 6.94 10.38 0.16
C LEU A 64 6.05 10.83 -1.00
N LEU A 65 5.47 9.84 -1.67
CA LEU A 65 4.34 10.01 -2.59
C LEU A 65 3.21 9.09 -2.11
N VAL A 66 2.02 9.64 -1.92
CA VAL A 66 0.82 8.91 -1.52
C VAL A 66 -0.27 9.18 -2.54
N VAL A 67 -0.88 8.11 -3.02
CA VAL A 67 -1.83 8.11 -4.15
C VAL A 67 -3.08 7.29 -3.83
N ASN A 68 -4.18 7.64 -4.48
CA ASN A 68 -5.41 6.86 -4.46
C ASN A 68 -5.42 5.91 -5.67
N LYS A 69 -5.27 4.61 -5.42
CA LYS A 69 -5.33 3.59 -6.47
C LYS A 69 -6.78 3.30 -6.87
N PRO A 70 -7.15 3.36 -8.16
CA PRO A 70 -8.46 2.90 -8.61
C PRO A 70 -8.57 1.36 -8.51
N ALA A 71 -9.79 0.84 -8.58
CA ALA A 71 -9.99 -0.60 -8.77
C ALA A 71 -9.66 -1.04 -10.21
N GLY A 72 -9.46 -2.33 -10.43
CA GLY A 72 -9.14 -2.88 -11.75
C GLY A 72 -7.67 -2.80 -12.14
N LEU A 73 -6.86 -2.01 -11.42
CA LEU A 73 -5.44 -1.80 -11.73
C LEU A 73 -4.53 -2.64 -10.84
N VAL A 74 -3.67 -3.44 -11.48
CA VAL A 74 -2.61 -4.21 -10.80
C VAL A 74 -1.50 -3.25 -10.37
N ILE A 75 -1.01 -3.41 -9.15
CA ILE A 75 -0.09 -2.42 -8.55
C ILE A 75 1.34 -2.46 -9.10
N HIS A 76 1.85 -3.65 -9.41
CA HIS A 76 3.22 -3.85 -9.89
C HIS A 76 3.22 -5.01 -10.89
N PRO A 77 4.13 -5.03 -11.88
CA PRO A 77 4.25 -6.11 -12.84
C PRO A 77 4.27 -7.49 -12.19
N THR A 78 3.53 -8.41 -12.81
CA THR A 78 3.45 -9.83 -12.45
C THR A 78 3.58 -10.67 -13.72
N TYR A 79 3.76 -11.99 -13.58
CA TYR A 79 3.82 -12.89 -14.73
C TYR A 79 2.63 -12.78 -15.70
N LYS A 80 1.42 -12.43 -15.20
CA LYS A 80 0.20 -12.30 -16.01
C LYS A 80 -0.09 -10.88 -16.48
N HIS A 81 0.54 -9.88 -15.87
CA HIS A 81 0.34 -8.46 -16.14
C HIS A 81 1.72 -7.81 -16.13
N ALA A 82 2.42 -7.90 -17.27
CA ALA A 82 3.80 -7.45 -17.40
C ALA A 82 3.91 -5.92 -17.53
N ASP A 83 2.85 -5.29 -18.02
CA ASP A 83 2.71 -3.87 -18.33
C ASP A 83 1.30 -3.37 -17.99
N GLY A 84 1.08 -2.05 -18.14
CA GLY A 84 -0.21 -1.41 -17.85
C GLY A 84 -0.56 -1.43 -16.36
N THR A 85 0.46 -1.46 -15.50
CA THR A 85 0.29 -1.48 -14.04
C THR A 85 0.30 -0.07 -13.46
N MET A 86 -0.15 0.06 -12.21
CA MET A 86 -0.02 1.32 -11.46
C MET A 86 1.43 1.77 -11.36
N TRP A 87 2.35 0.82 -11.24
CA TRP A 87 3.79 1.09 -11.20
C TRP A 87 4.26 1.81 -12.46
N ASP A 88 3.83 1.37 -13.63
CA ASP A 88 4.20 1.98 -14.90
C ASP A 88 3.69 3.43 -14.98
N ALA A 89 2.42 3.64 -14.60
CA ALA A 89 1.83 4.98 -14.54
C ALA A 89 2.55 5.91 -13.55
N LEU A 90 2.95 5.39 -12.38
CA LEU A 90 3.68 6.15 -11.36
C LEU A 90 5.09 6.55 -11.83
N LEU A 91 5.78 5.67 -12.56
CA LEU A 91 7.09 5.99 -13.12
C LEU A 91 6.97 7.10 -14.17
N VAL A 92 5.99 7.03 -15.07
CA VAL A 92 5.75 8.08 -16.07
C VAL A 92 5.40 9.41 -15.40
N TYR A 93 4.53 9.40 -14.40
CA TYR A 93 4.17 10.60 -13.62
C TYR A 93 5.40 11.26 -12.98
N LEU A 94 6.28 10.48 -12.34
CA LEU A 94 7.47 11.02 -11.70
C LEU A 94 8.51 11.51 -12.72
N GLU A 95 8.66 10.81 -13.85
CA GLU A 95 9.56 11.24 -14.93
C GLU A 95 9.12 12.57 -15.54
N GLN A 96 7.81 12.77 -15.73
CA GLN A 96 7.22 14.02 -16.22
C GLN A 96 7.42 15.20 -15.25
N GLN A 97 7.42 14.94 -13.94
CA GLN A 97 7.73 15.97 -12.94
C GLN A 97 9.23 16.29 -12.85
N GLY A 98 10.09 15.35 -13.24
CA GLY A 98 11.53 15.47 -13.08
C GLY A 98 11.96 15.41 -11.61
N GLY A 99 13.09 16.04 -11.31
CA GLY A 99 13.57 16.17 -9.93
C GLY A 99 12.85 17.28 -9.18
N ASP A 100 13.03 17.33 -7.86
CA ASP A 100 12.63 18.48 -7.06
C ASP A 100 13.81 19.44 -6.79
N ASP A 101 13.49 20.55 -6.14
CA ASP A 101 14.41 21.61 -5.72
C ASP A 101 14.98 21.36 -4.32
N TRP A 102 14.87 20.13 -3.81
CA TRP A 102 15.42 19.79 -2.50
C TRP A 102 16.94 19.92 -2.50
N GLN A 103 17.46 20.49 -1.43
CA GLN A 103 18.88 20.66 -1.18
C GLN A 103 19.21 20.10 0.21
N PRO A 104 20.37 19.44 0.39
CA PRO A 104 20.81 19.01 1.70
C PRO A 104 20.92 20.20 2.66
N PRO A 105 20.46 20.08 3.91
CA PRO A 105 20.58 21.16 4.87
C PRO A 105 22.06 21.46 5.15
N ALA A 106 22.41 22.74 5.20
CA ALA A 106 23.75 23.16 5.60
C ALA A 106 24.01 22.74 7.05
N LEU A 107 25.00 21.87 7.27
CA LEU A 107 25.42 21.43 8.60
C LEU A 107 26.68 22.18 9.05
N PRO A 108 26.79 22.53 10.35
CA PRO A 108 28.02 23.09 10.89
C PRO A 108 29.17 22.08 10.80
N ASP A 109 30.40 22.59 10.88
CA ASP A 109 31.59 21.75 11.03
C ASP A 109 31.47 20.88 12.29
N GLU A 110 31.91 19.62 12.19
CA GLU A 110 32.03 18.77 13.37
C GLU A 110 33.06 19.36 14.34
N PRO A 111 32.86 19.22 15.67
CA PRO A 111 33.80 19.72 16.66
C PRO A 111 35.25 19.23 16.44
N ASP A 112 35.40 18.01 15.95
CA ASP A 112 36.69 17.38 15.68
C ASP A 112 37.43 18.00 14.47
N TRP A 113 36.74 18.79 13.65
CA TRP A 113 37.33 19.46 12.49
C TRP A 113 38.01 20.78 12.83
N LYS A 114 37.91 21.25 14.09
CA LYS A 114 38.46 22.55 14.51
C LYS A 114 39.95 22.73 14.20
N LEU A 115 40.72 21.65 14.28
CA LEU A 115 42.17 21.65 14.01
C LEU A 115 42.51 21.40 12.54
N ALA A 116 41.53 21.09 11.69
CA ALA A 116 41.76 20.79 10.28
C ALA A 116 42.04 22.09 9.48
N PRO A 117 43.05 22.09 8.59
CA PRO A 117 43.29 23.18 7.66
C PRO A 117 42.03 23.54 6.84
N PRO A 118 41.86 24.80 6.39
CA PRO A 118 40.65 25.23 5.68
C PRO A 118 40.26 24.34 4.48
N HIS A 119 41.22 23.96 3.64
CA HIS A 119 40.98 23.09 2.48
C HIS A 119 40.51 21.67 2.86
N ILE A 120 40.98 21.14 4.01
CA ILE A 120 40.50 19.85 4.52
C ILE A 120 39.07 19.97 5.05
N ARG A 121 38.73 21.07 5.74
CA ARG A 121 37.35 21.32 6.19
C ARG A 121 36.38 21.43 5.03
N GLU A 122 36.77 22.11 3.95
CA GLU A 122 35.99 22.20 2.72
C GLU A 122 35.76 20.81 2.10
N MET A 123 36.84 20.03 1.89
CA MET A 123 36.73 18.65 1.41
C MET A 123 35.82 17.77 2.30
N LEU A 124 35.88 17.93 3.63
CA LEU A 124 35.02 17.19 4.56
C LEU A 124 33.55 17.61 4.46
N ARG A 125 33.27 18.90 4.27
CA ARG A 125 31.91 19.42 4.01
C ARG A 125 31.35 18.86 2.71
N GLU A 126 32.12 18.89 1.63
CA GLU A 126 31.73 18.34 0.33
C GLU A 126 31.40 16.86 0.44
N ARG A 127 32.30 16.05 1.02
CA ARG A 127 32.03 14.61 1.26
C ARG A 127 30.79 14.37 2.10
N ARG A 128 30.53 15.22 3.10
CA ARG A 128 29.33 15.12 3.94
C ARG A 128 28.06 15.42 3.15
N GLN A 129 28.09 16.46 2.31
CA GLN A 129 26.99 16.81 1.41
C GLN A 129 26.73 15.72 0.37
N GLU A 130 27.78 15.16 -0.24
CA GLU A 130 27.67 14.02 -1.17
C GLU A 130 27.01 12.81 -0.51
N LYS A 131 27.39 12.52 0.74
CA LYS A 131 26.77 11.44 1.52
C LYS A 131 25.28 11.72 1.77
N GLN A 132 24.92 12.95 2.17
CA GLN A 132 23.52 13.32 2.35
C GLN A 132 22.74 13.21 1.05
N TRP A 133 23.27 13.69 -0.07
CA TRP A 133 22.64 13.56 -1.38
C TRP A 133 22.41 12.10 -1.76
N LYS A 134 23.38 11.22 -1.44
CA LYS A 134 23.25 9.79 -1.70
C LYS A 134 22.15 9.12 -0.86
N GLU A 135 21.93 9.57 0.38
CA GLU A 135 20.98 8.96 1.31
C GLU A 135 19.57 9.57 1.24
N ASP A 136 19.49 10.89 1.12
CA ASP A 136 18.27 11.68 1.12
C ASP A 136 17.86 12.14 -0.28
N GLY A 137 18.73 12.09 -1.29
CA GLY A 137 18.33 12.42 -2.66
C GLY A 137 17.29 11.45 -3.22
N LEU A 138 16.62 11.90 -4.29
CA LEU A 138 15.62 11.09 -4.98
C LEU A 138 16.25 9.80 -5.52
N LEU A 139 15.55 8.69 -5.26
CA LEU A 139 15.89 7.40 -5.83
C LEU A 139 15.68 7.43 -7.35
N PRO A 140 16.52 6.74 -8.14
CA PRO A 140 16.31 6.60 -9.58
C PRO A 140 14.95 5.99 -9.94
N ARG A 141 14.44 5.12 -9.05
CA ARG A 141 13.06 4.64 -9.04
C ARG A 141 12.58 4.72 -7.59
N PRO A 142 11.38 5.25 -7.32
CA PRO A 142 10.82 5.22 -5.97
C PRO A 142 10.69 3.78 -5.47
N CYS A 143 10.31 3.59 -4.22
CA CYS A 143 10.02 2.27 -3.66
C CYS A 143 8.56 2.19 -3.25
N LEU A 144 7.82 1.23 -3.81
CA LEU A 144 6.47 0.91 -3.35
C LEU A 144 6.55 0.30 -1.93
N LEU A 145 5.85 0.91 -0.98
CA LEU A 145 5.97 0.52 0.43
C LEU A 145 5.01 -0.61 0.82
N HIS A 146 3.89 -0.74 0.12
CA HIS A 146 2.92 -1.81 0.31
C HIS A 146 2.06 -2.00 -0.94
N ARG A 147 1.26 -3.07 -0.95
CA ARG A 147 0.41 -3.42 -2.09
C ARG A 147 -1.07 -3.53 -1.74
N LEU A 148 -1.90 -3.36 -2.76
CA LEU A 148 -3.33 -3.65 -2.78
C LEU A 148 -3.62 -4.69 -3.87
N ASP A 149 -4.70 -5.46 -3.69
CA ASP A 149 -5.21 -6.34 -4.75
C ASP A 149 -5.68 -5.51 -5.96
N LYS A 150 -5.76 -6.14 -7.14
CA LYS A 150 -6.16 -5.50 -8.39
C LYS A 150 -7.46 -4.70 -8.24
N ASP A 151 -8.49 -5.34 -7.70
CA ASP A 151 -9.84 -4.79 -7.60
C ASP A 151 -10.12 -4.08 -6.26
N THR A 152 -9.10 -3.94 -5.41
CA THR A 152 -9.18 -3.14 -4.17
C THR A 152 -8.71 -1.72 -4.49
N SER A 153 -9.53 -0.72 -4.20
CA SER A 153 -9.19 0.71 -4.36
C SER A 153 -8.62 1.31 -3.07
N GLY A 154 -8.05 2.50 -3.14
CA GLY A 154 -7.68 3.30 -1.97
C GLY A 154 -6.19 3.64 -1.86
N VAL A 155 -5.78 4.05 -0.65
CA VAL A 155 -4.48 4.66 -0.38
C VAL A 155 -3.30 3.70 -0.62
N VAL A 156 -2.28 4.20 -1.31
CA VAL A 156 -0.98 3.53 -1.55
C VAL A 156 0.15 4.52 -1.35
N ALA A 157 1.21 4.11 -0.65
CA ALA A 157 2.37 4.95 -0.39
C ALA A 157 3.66 4.43 -1.06
N LEU A 158 4.48 5.38 -1.50
CA LEU A 158 5.80 5.18 -2.07
C LEU A 158 6.83 6.05 -1.33
N ALA A 159 8.01 5.50 -1.11
CA ALA A 159 9.17 6.27 -0.69
C ALA A 159 9.95 6.78 -1.92
N ARG A 160 10.31 8.05 -1.90
CA ARG A 160 11.07 8.71 -2.96
C ARG A 160 12.57 8.76 -2.67
N THR A 161 12.99 8.51 -1.41
CA THR A 161 14.39 8.53 -0.96
C THR A 161 14.72 7.26 -0.17
N GLU A 162 16.01 6.91 -0.05
CA GLU A 162 16.44 5.69 0.64
C GLU A 162 16.19 5.75 2.15
N ARG A 163 16.39 6.92 2.78
CA ARG A 163 16.10 7.11 4.21
C ARG A 163 14.61 7.05 4.51
N ALA A 164 13.77 7.65 3.66
CA ALA A 164 12.31 7.52 3.79
C ALA A 164 11.86 6.06 3.63
N ARG A 165 12.43 5.33 2.66
CA ARG A 165 12.16 3.91 2.45
C ARG A 165 12.47 3.09 3.69
N HIS A 166 13.68 3.19 4.22
CA HIS A 166 14.07 2.47 5.44
C HIS A 166 13.22 2.85 6.65
N HIS A 167 12.94 4.15 6.81
CA HIS A 167 12.16 4.67 7.92
C HIS A 167 10.74 4.09 7.94
N VAL A 168 10.04 4.10 6.80
CA VAL A 168 8.65 3.60 6.73
C VAL A 168 8.61 2.06 6.64
N ALA A 169 9.57 1.42 5.97
CA ALA A 169 9.65 -0.05 5.92
C ALA A 169 9.83 -0.66 7.32
N ARG A 170 10.61 -0.01 8.20
CA ARG A 170 10.73 -0.41 9.60
C ARG A 170 9.36 -0.40 10.29
N GLN A 171 8.54 0.62 10.08
CA GLN A 171 7.21 0.72 10.70
C GLN A 171 6.23 -0.36 10.20
N PHE A 172 6.33 -0.76 8.92
CA PHE A 172 5.61 -1.94 8.41
C PHE A 172 6.05 -3.22 9.12
N HIS A 173 7.36 -3.40 9.33
CA HIS A 173 7.93 -4.56 10.01
C HIS A 173 7.58 -4.60 11.50
N THR A 174 7.56 -3.45 12.19
CA THR A 174 7.21 -3.34 13.61
C THR A 174 5.72 -3.16 13.87
N HIS A 175 4.88 -3.28 12.84
CA HIS A 175 3.41 -3.15 12.92
C HIS A 175 2.92 -1.84 13.55
N THR A 176 3.67 -0.74 13.41
CA THR A 176 3.28 0.58 13.95
C THR A 176 2.47 1.41 12.95
N ILE A 177 2.41 0.99 11.69
CA ILE A 177 1.55 1.60 10.66
C ILE A 177 0.11 1.13 10.88
N ILE A 178 -0.82 2.08 10.90
CA ILE A 178 -2.25 1.78 10.98
C ILE A 178 -2.83 1.89 9.57
N LYS A 179 -3.36 0.77 9.06
CA LYS A 179 -4.12 0.73 7.81
C LYS A 179 -5.59 0.51 8.15
N ARG A 180 -6.49 1.37 7.66
CA ARG A 180 -7.94 1.18 7.78
C ARG A 180 -8.54 0.91 6.42
N TYR A 181 -9.33 -0.15 6.36
CA TYR A 181 -10.09 -0.55 5.19
C TYR A 181 -11.58 -0.47 5.51
N LEU A 182 -12.38 -0.10 4.52
CA LEU A 182 -13.82 -0.29 4.58
C LEU A 182 -14.17 -1.53 3.78
N ALA A 183 -15.00 -2.39 4.36
CA ALA A 183 -15.52 -3.58 3.70
C ALA A 183 -17.00 -3.79 4.01
N VAL A 184 -17.78 -4.20 3.02
CA VAL A 184 -19.14 -4.72 3.28
C VAL A 184 -19.11 -6.23 3.13
N VAL A 185 -19.63 -6.92 4.14
CA VAL A 185 -19.70 -8.38 4.15
C VAL A 185 -21.15 -8.87 4.23
N GLN A 186 -21.36 -10.10 3.77
CA GLN A 186 -22.58 -10.88 3.94
C GLN A 186 -22.22 -12.29 4.40
N GLN A 187 -23.14 -12.97 5.07
CA GLN A 187 -22.93 -14.37 5.45
C GLN A 187 -22.94 -15.27 4.20
N GLY A 188 -22.19 -16.38 4.23
CA GLY A 188 -22.27 -17.42 3.20
C GLY A 188 -21.00 -17.61 2.38
N ALA A 189 -19.83 -17.53 3.00
CA ALA A 189 -18.58 -17.88 2.34
C ALA A 189 -18.57 -19.37 1.85
N PRO A 190 -17.90 -19.68 0.73
CA PRO A 190 -17.80 -21.04 0.22
C PRO A 190 -17.21 -22.02 1.24
N SER A 191 -17.64 -23.28 1.18
CA SER A 191 -17.22 -24.31 2.14
C SER A 191 -15.70 -24.54 2.18
N TRP A 192 -14.99 -24.34 1.07
CA TRP A 192 -13.52 -24.46 1.00
C TRP A 192 -12.79 -23.34 1.75
N ALA A 193 -13.45 -22.22 2.08
CA ALA A 193 -12.85 -21.13 2.83
C ALA A 193 -12.78 -21.43 4.34
N LYS A 194 -13.48 -22.48 4.81
CA LYS A 194 -13.43 -22.90 6.21
C LYS A 194 -11.99 -23.21 6.62
N PRO A 195 -11.56 -22.79 7.81
CA PRO A 195 -10.19 -23.03 8.27
C PRO A 195 -9.85 -24.52 8.28
N HIS A 196 -8.68 -24.89 7.74
CA HIS A 196 -8.21 -26.26 7.83
C HIS A 196 -7.61 -26.57 9.22
N GLN A 197 -7.39 -25.54 10.06
CA GLN A 197 -6.96 -25.60 11.46
C GLN A 197 -6.72 -24.18 12.02
N SER A 198 -6.10 -24.06 13.22
CA SER A 198 -5.67 -22.85 13.95
C SER A 198 -6.16 -21.52 13.37
N PHE A 199 -7.44 -21.24 13.60
CA PHE A 199 -8.06 -19.97 13.31
C PHE A 199 -8.81 -19.54 14.56
N THR A 200 -8.41 -18.40 15.11
CA THR A 200 -8.97 -17.86 16.33
C THR A 200 -9.81 -16.66 15.99
N VAL A 201 -11.08 -16.73 16.39
CA VAL A 201 -12.02 -15.60 16.36
C VAL A 201 -12.23 -15.16 17.79
N SER A 202 -11.84 -13.93 18.11
CA SER A 202 -12.00 -13.37 19.45
C SER A 202 -12.78 -12.07 19.38
N ARG A 203 -13.65 -11.82 20.36
CA ARG A 203 -14.24 -10.49 20.58
C ARG A 203 -13.29 -9.66 21.43
N LEU A 204 -13.00 -8.44 20.99
CA LEU A 204 -12.26 -7.44 21.76
C LEU A 204 -13.26 -6.65 22.61
N LYS A 205 -13.06 -6.68 23.93
CA LYS A 205 -13.87 -5.91 24.88
C LYS A 205 -13.30 -4.49 25.06
N ASP A 206 -14.09 -3.59 25.61
CA ASP A 206 -13.72 -2.18 25.86
C ASP A 206 -12.52 -2.04 26.80
N ASP A 207 -12.31 -3.00 27.70
CA ASP A 207 -11.15 -3.08 28.60
C ASP A 207 -9.86 -3.60 27.93
N GLY A 208 -9.91 -3.88 26.62
CA GLY A 208 -8.80 -4.42 25.83
C GLY A 208 -8.63 -5.93 25.94
N THR A 209 -9.47 -6.64 26.71
CA THR A 209 -9.36 -8.10 26.84
C THR A 209 -10.00 -8.82 25.66
N LEU A 210 -9.42 -9.98 25.31
CA LEU A 210 -9.93 -10.85 24.26
C LEU A 210 -10.77 -11.98 24.84
N SER A 211 -11.97 -12.16 24.31
CA SER A 211 -12.84 -13.30 24.61
C SER A 211 -12.93 -14.20 23.39
N LEU A 212 -12.42 -15.43 23.49
CA LEU A 212 -12.54 -16.44 22.43
C LEU A 212 -14.02 -16.70 22.12
N LEU A 213 -14.36 -16.78 20.84
CA LEU A 213 -15.69 -17.18 20.37
C LEU A 213 -15.63 -18.62 19.87
N ALA A 214 -16.72 -19.36 20.09
CA ALA A 214 -16.92 -20.62 19.37
C ALA A 214 -17.08 -20.32 17.87
N ALA A 215 -16.57 -21.19 17.01
CA ALA A 215 -16.47 -20.98 15.56
C ALA A 215 -17.80 -20.58 14.90
N ASP A 216 -18.94 -21.06 15.42
CA ASP A 216 -20.27 -20.83 14.85
C ASP A 216 -21.01 -19.62 15.44
N ASN A 217 -20.41 -18.92 16.43
CA ASN A 217 -21.08 -17.89 17.23
C ASN A 217 -20.66 -16.46 16.87
N LEU A 218 -20.06 -16.24 15.69
CA LEU A 218 -19.74 -14.90 15.25
C LEU A 218 -21.00 -14.19 14.74
N HIS A 219 -21.62 -13.41 15.62
CA HIS A 219 -22.69 -12.48 15.27
C HIS A 219 -22.14 -11.06 15.15
N LEU A 220 -22.33 -10.45 13.98
CA LEU A 220 -21.93 -9.07 13.73
C LEU A 220 -23.01 -8.13 14.26
N SER A 221 -22.71 -7.42 15.35
CA SER A 221 -23.56 -6.37 15.90
C SER A 221 -22.81 -5.04 15.88
N ALA A 222 -23.50 -3.92 15.62
CA ALA A 222 -22.87 -2.61 15.53
C ALA A 222 -22.00 -2.29 16.77
N GLN A 223 -20.90 -1.57 16.53
CA GLN A 223 -19.90 -1.15 17.53
C GLN A 223 -19.16 -2.29 18.23
N THR A 224 -19.27 -3.53 17.77
CA THR A 224 -18.43 -4.63 18.26
C THR A 224 -17.14 -4.77 17.47
N GLU A 225 -16.08 -5.15 18.17
CA GLU A 225 -14.75 -5.33 17.60
C GLU A 225 -14.29 -6.78 17.77
N PHE A 226 -13.62 -7.30 16.75
CA PHE A 226 -13.18 -8.69 16.69
C PHE A 226 -11.75 -8.78 16.18
N VAL A 227 -11.08 -9.86 16.56
CA VAL A 227 -9.74 -10.23 16.12
C VAL A 227 -9.82 -11.59 15.45
N LEU A 228 -9.36 -11.64 14.20
CA LEU A 228 -9.18 -12.85 13.41
C LEU A 228 -7.70 -13.15 13.32
N ASP A 229 -7.26 -14.23 13.95
CA ASP A 229 -5.88 -14.66 13.99
C ASP A 229 -5.74 -16.05 13.37
N GLY A 230 -4.85 -16.18 12.39
CA GLY A 230 -4.63 -17.46 11.73
C GLY A 230 -3.58 -17.34 10.62
N PRO A 231 -2.74 -18.37 10.44
CA PRO A 231 -1.74 -18.40 9.38
C PRO A 231 -2.39 -18.52 8.00
N LEU A 232 -1.90 -17.72 7.04
CA LEU A 232 -2.37 -17.73 5.65
C LEU A 232 -1.39 -18.43 4.72
N TRP A 233 -1.89 -19.38 3.96
CA TRP A 233 -1.15 -20.08 2.92
C TRP A 233 -1.81 -19.92 1.55
N ARG A 234 -1.06 -20.17 0.47
CA ARG A 234 -1.64 -20.24 -0.87
C ARG A 234 -2.33 -21.58 -1.04
N ASP A 235 -3.59 -21.57 -1.47
CA ASP A 235 -4.33 -22.82 -1.68
C ASP A 235 -3.60 -23.70 -2.73
N PRO A 236 -3.23 -24.95 -2.38
CA PRO A 236 -2.57 -25.86 -3.31
C PRO A 236 -3.48 -26.32 -4.46
N VAL A 237 -4.80 -26.29 -4.27
CA VAL A 237 -5.80 -26.70 -5.28
C VAL A 237 -6.09 -25.56 -6.26
N ASP A 238 -6.37 -24.36 -5.75
CA ASP A 238 -6.58 -23.17 -6.58
C ASP A 238 -5.65 -22.05 -6.14
N ARG A 239 -4.52 -21.92 -6.85
CA ARG A 239 -3.53 -20.87 -6.62
C ARG A 239 -4.03 -19.45 -6.85
N ARG A 240 -5.32 -19.17 -7.01
CA ARG A 240 -5.89 -17.81 -6.88
C ARG A 240 -6.31 -17.49 -5.44
N ARG A 241 -6.50 -18.52 -4.62
CA ARG A 241 -7.01 -18.43 -3.24
C ARG A 241 -5.88 -18.46 -2.23
N CYS A 242 -6.18 -17.90 -1.07
CA CYS A 242 -5.44 -18.04 0.17
C CYS A 242 -6.39 -18.61 1.22
N ILE A 243 -5.90 -19.56 2.00
CA ILE A 243 -6.65 -20.35 2.98
C ILE A 243 -5.95 -20.28 4.34
N ILE A 244 -6.69 -20.59 5.41
CA ILE A 244 -6.11 -20.73 6.75
C ILE A 244 -5.53 -22.13 6.91
N ASP A 245 -4.22 -22.21 7.12
CA ASP A 245 -3.42 -23.44 7.02
C ASP A 245 -2.17 -23.37 7.92
N PRO A 246 -1.75 -24.47 8.59
CA PRO A 246 -0.63 -24.46 9.55
C PRO A 246 0.67 -23.96 8.95
N THR A 247 0.87 -24.29 7.68
CA THR A 247 2.10 -24.00 6.95
C THR A 247 2.14 -22.55 6.47
N GLY A 248 1.03 -21.83 6.68
CA GLY A 248 0.86 -20.43 6.35
C GLY A 248 1.74 -19.48 7.16
N GLN A 249 1.85 -18.26 6.65
CA GLN A 249 2.49 -17.17 7.37
C GLN A 249 1.50 -16.54 8.33
N GLN A 250 1.93 -16.29 9.57
CA GLN A 250 1.09 -15.68 10.59
C GLN A 250 0.49 -14.35 10.11
N ALA A 251 -0.79 -14.20 10.39
CA ALA A 251 -1.59 -13.05 10.02
C ALA A 251 -2.64 -12.73 11.07
N THR A 252 -2.84 -11.44 11.32
CA THR A 252 -3.84 -10.96 12.27
C THR A 252 -4.62 -9.81 11.63
N THR A 253 -5.95 -9.91 11.70
CA THR A 253 -6.88 -8.93 11.15
C THR A 253 -7.86 -8.53 12.24
N ILE A 254 -7.86 -7.25 12.62
CA ILE A 254 -8.83 -6.68 13.55
C ILE A 254 -9.95 -6.04 12.72
N PHE A 255 -11.20 -6.14 13.14
CA PHE A 255 -12.27 -5.37 12.51
C PHE A 255 -13.33 -4.93 13.49
N ARG A 256 -13.94 -3.78 13.22
CA ARG A 256 -15.08 -3.22 13.95
C ARG A 256 -16.29 -3.17 13.03
N VAL A 257 -17.44 -3.57 13.55
CA VAL A 257 -18.73 -3.46 12.85
C VAL A 257 -19.23 -2.03 12.99
N LEU A 258 -19.28 -1.28 11.89
CA LEU A 258 -19.75 0.11 11.88
C LEU A 258 -21.27 0.20 11.81
N ALA A 259 -21.88 -0.61 10.93
CA ALA A 259 -23.31 -0.66 10.73
C ALA A 259 -23.74 -2.06 10.26
N THR A 260 -24.98 -2.42 10.53
CA THR A 260 -25.62 -3.65 10.04
C THR A 260 -26.99 -3.30 9.46
N LYS A 261 -27.31 -3.83 8.29
CA LYS A 261 -28.63 -3.68 7.69
C LYS A 261 -28.94 -4.89 6.82
N ASP A 262 -30.12 -5.47 7.04
CA ASP A 262 -30.54 -6.72 6.40
C ASP A 262 -29.45 -7.79 6.57
N ASP A 263 -28.96 -8.38 5.48
CA ASP A 263 -27.91 -9.41 5.49
C ASP A 263 -26.49 -8.84 5.40
N PHE A 264 -26.33 -7.51 5.46
CA PHE A 264 -25.06 -6.82 5.26
C PHE A 264 -24.51 -6.20 6.54
N ALA A 265 -23.19 -6.24 6.67
CA ALA A 265 -22.46 -5.51 7.69
C ALA A 265 -21.34 -4.65 7.06
N LEU A 266 -21.32 -3.36 7.38
CA LEU A 266 -20.20 -2.47 7.06
C LEU A 266 -19.15 -2.58 8.16
N LEU A 267 -17.92 -2.85 7.77
CA LEU A 267 -16.78 -3.07 8.65
C LEU A 267 -15.69 -2.02 8.42
N GLU A 268 -15.09 -1.53 9.51
CA GLU A 268 -13.74 -0.98 9.50
C GLU A 268 -12.77 -2.13 9.80
N VAL A 269 -11.87 -2.43 8.86
CA VAL A 269 -10.90 -3.53 8.99
C VAL A 269 -9.48 -2.98 9.10
N ARG A 270 -8.72 -3.47 10.08
CA ARG A 270 -7.35 -3.10 10.41
C ARG A 270 -6.44 -4.33 10.39
N PRO A 271 -5.79 -4.64 9.25
CA PRO A 271 -4.84 -5.74 9.19
C PRO A 271 -3.50 -5.33 9.82
N LEU A 272 -3.04 -6.07 10.83
CA LEU A 272 -1.73 -5.83 11.46
C LEU A 272 -0.60 -6.26 10.52
N THR A 273 -0.78 -7.41 9.88
CA THR A 273 0.11 -7.94 8.83
C THR A 273 -0.35 -7.51 7.42
N GLY A 274 0.35 -7.96 6.38
CA GLY A 274 0.06 -7.59 4.98
C GLY A 274 0.16 -8.77 4.01
N ARG A 275 -0.43 -9.93 4.36
CA ARG A 275 -0.40 -11.12 3.49
C ARG A 275 -1.34 -10.96 2.28
N THR A 276 -1.05 -11.69 1.21
CA THR A 276 -1.90 -11.67 0.00
C THR A 276 -3.33 -12.09 0.36
N HIS A 277 -4.33 -11.32 -0.11
CA HIS A 277 -5.76 -11.54 0.16
C HIS A 277 -6.15 -11.62 1.65
N GLN A 278 -5.31 -11.12 2.58
CA GLN A 278 -5.48 -11.37 4.02
C GLN A 278 -6.88 -11.05 4.55
N ILE A 279 -7.37 -9.84 4.28
CA ILE A 279 -8.69 -9.40 4.75
C ILE A 279 -9.80 -10.32 4.20
N ARG A 280 -9.74 -10.60 2.90
CA ARG A 280 -10.73 -11.41 2.18
C ARG A 280 -10.78 -12.84 2.70
N ALA A 281 -9.61 -13.46 2.85
CA ALA A 281 -9.48 -14.83 3.34
C ALA A 281 -9.88 -14.97 4.82
N HIS A 282 -9.47 -14.05 5.70
CA HIS A 282 -9.84 -14.10 7.11
C HIS A 282 -11.34 -13.94 7.31
N LEU A 283 -11.96 -12.94 6.65
CA LEU A 283 -13.41 -12.74 6.76
C LEU A 283 -14.18 -13.96 6.23
N ALA A 284 -13.77 -14.49 5.07
CA ALA A 284 -14.39 -15.68 4.50
C ALA A 284 -14.25 -16.92 5.40
N ALA A 285 -13.08 -17.10 6.02
CA ALA A 285 -12.84 -18.16 6.99
C ALA A 285 -13.69 -18.00 8.26
N ALA A 286 -14.04 -16.77 8.63
CA ALA A 286 -15.00 -16.45 9.68
C ALA A 286 -16.48 -16.59 9.25
N GLY A 287 -16.74 -17.05 8.03
CA GLY A 287 -18.09 -17.29 7.50
C GLY A 287 -18.71 -16.11 6.75
N TYR A 288 -18.01 -14.98 6.65
CA TYR A 288 -18.50 -13.73 6.05
C TYR A 288 -17.69 -13.37 4.80
N ALA A 289 -18.33 -13.43 3.63
CA ALA A 289 -17.69 -13.03 2.39
C ALA A 289 -17.84 -11.52 2.16
N ILE A 290 -16.81 -10.88 1.59
CA ILE A 290 -16.94 -9.50 1.12
C ILE A 290 -17.87 -9.49 -0.09
N VAL A 291 -18.86 -8.60 -0.10
CA VAL A 291 -19.84 -8.48 -1.19
C VAL A 291 -19.11 -8.13 -2.49
N GLY A 292 -19.45 -8.82 -3.58
CA GLY A 292 -18.82 -8.66 -4.90
C GLY A 292 -17.45 -9.33 -5.06
N ASP A 293 -16.95 -10.04 -4.05
CA ASP A 293 -15.69 -10.78 -4.14
C ASP A 293 -15.81 -12.02 -5.03
N LYS A 294 -15.23 -11.96 -6.24
CA LYS A 294 -15.26 -13.04 -7.24
C LYS A 294 -14.54 -14.33 -6.84
N VAL A 295 -13.80 -14.32 -5.74
CA VAL A 295 -13.05 -15.48 -5.26
C VAL A 295 -13.69 -16.05 -4.02
N TYR A 296 -13.97 -15.20 -3.02
CA TYR A 296 -14.37 -15.64 -1.69
C TYR A 296 -15.87 -15.49 -1.39
N ALA A 297 -16.65 -14.88 -2.29
CA ALA A 297 -18.10 -14.80 -2.18
C ALA A 297 -18.78 -15.88 -3.02
N PRO A 298 -20.00 -16.31 -2.65
CA PRO A 298 -20.84 -17.11 -3.52
C PRO A 298 -21.21 -16.29 -4.76
N GLU A 299 -21.55 -16.98 -5.85
CA GLU A 299 -22.12 -16.33 -7.03
C GLU A 299 -23.39 -15.56 -6.62
N PRO A 300 -23.47 -14.25 -6.92
CA PRO A 300 -24.60 -13.46 -6.48
C PRO A 300 -25.85 -13.85 -7.25
N VAL A 301 -26.98 -13.93 -6.54
CA VAL A 301 -28.28 -14.14 -7.18
C VAL A 301 -28.62 -12.88 -8.00
N PRO A 302 -29.05 -13.01 -9.28
CA PRO A 302 -29.45 -11.85 -10.09
C PRO A 302 -30.44 -10.94 -9.37
N GLU A 303 -30.39 -9.65 -9.67
CA GLU A 303 -31.27 -8.62 -9.10
C GLU A 303 -31.13 -8.37 -7.58
N THR A 304 -30.17 -9.01 -6.91
CA THR A 304 -29.83 -8.70 -5.52
C THR A 304 -28.84 -7.53 -5.40
N PRO A 305 -28.75 -6.87 -4.23
CA PRO A 305 -27.72 -5.86 -3.97
C PRO A 305 -26.31 -6.37 -4.26
N ALA A 306 -26.02 -7.64 -3.92
CA ALA A 306 -24.71 -8.25 -4.17
C ALA A 306 -24.38 -8.37 -5.67
N ALA A 307 -25.38 -8.62 -6.54
CA ALA A 307 -25.19 -8.71 -7.98
C ALA A 307 -24.90 -7.37 -8.66
N SER A 308 -25.21 -6.25 -7.99
CA SER A 308 -24.95 -4.91 -8.53
C SER A 308 -23.50 -4.46 -8.45
N LEU A 309 -22.66 -5.15 -7.65
CA LEU A 309 -21.22 -4.90 -7.57
C LEU A 309 -20.43 -5.83 -8.49
N THR A 310 -19.51 -5.25 -9.26
CA THR A 310 -18.66 -5.99 -10.20
C THR A 310 -17.31 -6.39 -9.61
N ARG A 311 -17.06 -6.03 -8.34
CA ARG A 311 -15.82 -6.27 -7.60
C ARG A 311 -16.08 -6.27 -6.09
N GLN A 312 -15.08 -6.71 -5.32
CA GLN A 312 -15.17 -6.69 -3.87
C GLN A 312 -15.40 -5.27 -3.33
N PHE A 313 -16.36 -5.12 -2.42
CA PHE A 313 -16.50 -3.94 -1.57
C PHE A 313 -15.35 -3.94 -0.57
N LEU A 314 -14.17 -3.56 -1.03
CA LEU A 314 -12.96 -3.42 -0.21
C LEU A 314 -12.20 -2.18 -0.67
N HIS A 315 -11.97 -1.27 0.28
CA HIS A 315 -11.35 0.01 0.02
C HIS A 315 -10.33 0.35 1.12
N ALA A 316 -9.08 0.60 0.75
CA ALA A 316 -8.03 1.09 1.65
C ALA A 316 -8.27 2.57 1.98
N HIS A 317 -9.10 2.82 2.99
CA HIS A 317 -9.60 4.16 3.32
C HIS A 317 -8.51 5.07 3.88
N SER A 318 -7.66 4.60 4.80
CA SER A 318 -6.60 5.45 5.34
C SER A 318 -5.32 4.71 5.74
N LEU A 319 -4.20 5.43 5.65
CA LEU A 319 -2.87 4.99 6.07
C LEU A 319 -2.31 6.01 7.07
N GLU A 320 -1.94 5.54 8.26
CA GLU A 320 -1.26 6.35 9.27
C GLU A 320 0.15 5.83 9.51
N LEU A 321 1.11 6.75 9.47
CA LEU A 321 2.53 6.47 9.67
C LEU A 321 3.24 7.68 10.27
N GLN A 322 4.41 7.46 10.84
CA GLN A 322 5.37 8.51 11.16
C GLN A 322 6.20 8.81 9.91
N ARG A 323 6.24 10.08 9.49
CA ARG A 323 7.02 10.45 8.29
C ARG A 323 8.49 10.71 8.65
N TYR A 324 9.36 10.49 7.67
CA TYR A 324 10.74 10.97 7.71
C TYR A 324 10.80 12.44 7.24
N PRO A 325 11.70 13.29 7.77
CA PRO A 325 12.71 13.04 8.81
C PRO A 325 12.24 13.34 10.25
N ASP A 326 11.06 13.93 10.43
CA ASP A 326 10.66 14.55 11.69
C ASP A 326 9.83 13.64 12.63
N ASN A 327 9.54 12.41 12.21
CA ASN A 327 8.64 11.46 12.89
C ASN A 327 7.22 12.00 13.13
N LYS A 328 6.80 13.05 12.39
CA LYS A 328 5.45 13.57 12.53
C LYS A 328 4.44 12.51 12.11
N SER A 329 3.46 12.25 12.98
CA SER A 329 2.34 11.37 12.65
C SER A 329 1.49 12.00 11.55
N CYS A 330 1.23 11.26 10.48
CA CYS A 330 0.44 11.69 9.33
C CYS A 330 -0.61 10.63 9.00
N ARG A 331 -1.84 11.08 8.77
CA ARG A 331 -2.96 10.28 8.27
C ARG A 331 -3.26 10.69 6.84
N PHE A 332 -3.14 9.76 5.91
CA PHE A 332 -3.54 9.93 4.52
C PHE A 332 -4.85 9.21 4.28
N VAL A 333 -5.83 9.92 3.71
CA VAL A 333 -7.19 9.41 3.50
C VAL A 333 -7.49 9.38 2.01
N ALA A 334 -7.97 8.25 1.52
CA ALA A 334 -8.58 8.12 0.21
C ALA A 334 -10.11 8.20 0.35
N PRO A 335 -10.81 9.01 -0.47
CA PRO A 335 -12.26 8.96 -0.52
C PRO A 335 -12.73 7.59 -1.01
N LEU A 336 -13.86 7.14 -0.49
CA LEU A 336 -14.49 5.91 -0.94
C LEU A 336 -14.74 6.00 -2.45
N ALA A 337 -14.39 4.95 -3.19
CA ALA A 337 -14.59 4.91 -4.63
C ALA A 337 -16.09 5.04 -4.96
N ASP A 338 -16.42 5.79 -6.02
CA ASP A 338 -17.80 6.18 -6.38
C ASP A 338 -18.75 4.99 -6.47
N ASP A 339 -18.30 3.89 -7.09
CA ASP A 339 -19.09 2.66 -7.22
C ASP A 339 -19.47 2.04 -5.86
N LEU A 340 -18.57 2.10 -4.88
CA LEU A 340 -18.82 1.65 -3.51
C LEU A 340 -19.65 2.66 -2.72
N ALA A 341 -19.42 3.96 -2.91
CA ALA A 341 -20.19 5.01 -2.24
C ALA A 341 -21.66 4.95 -2.65
N ILE A 342 -21.94 4.89 -3.95
CA ILE A 342 -23.29 4.75 -4.51
C ILE A 342 -23.97 3.48 -3.98
N TRP A 343 -23.24 2.36 -3.94
CA TRP A 343 -23.77 1.11 -3.40
C TRP A 343 -24.10 1.25 -1.91
N LEU A 344 -23.18 1.83 -1.14
CA LEU A 344 -23.35 2.00 0.30
C LEU A 344 -24.55 2.89 0.62
N GLU A 345 -24.68 4.04 -0.04
CA GLU A 345 -25.81 4.96 0.14
C GLU A 345 -27.15 4.28 -0.17
N ARG A 346 -27.19 3.44 -1.20
CA ARG A 346 -28.42 2.76 -1.61
C ARG A 346 -28.84 1.66 -0.64
N TYR A 347 -27.90 0.86 -0.14
CA TYR A 347 -28.22 -0.36 0.59
C TYR A 347 -27.97 -0.25 2.10
N ILE A 348 -27.06 0.60 2.55
CA ILE A 348 -26.75 0.87 3.95
C ILE A 348 -26.69 2.41 4.17
N PRO A 349 -27.84 3.13 4.10
CA PRO A 349 -27.89 4.60 4.14
C PRO A 349 -27.52 5.22 5.50
N GLU A 350 -27.34 4.43 6.56
CA GLU A 350 -26.92 4.92 7.88
C GLU A 350 -25.60 4.31 8.39
N PRO A 351 -24.46 4.80 7.90
CA PRO A 351 -23.25 4.83 8.70
C PRO A 351 -22.95 6.30 8.96
N LYS A 352 -23.33 6.83 10.14
CA LYS A 352 -22.81 8.14 10.56
C LYS A 352 -21.27 8.08 10.46
N PRO A 353 -20.63 8.98 9.70
CA PRO A 353 -19.21 8.87 9.40
C PRO A 353 -18.35 9.04 10.66
N LEU A 354 -17.25 8.30 10.70
CA LEU A 354 -16.10 8.47 11.60
C LEU A 354 -15.27 9.70 11.24
#